data_AF-A0A140GJU3-F1
#
_entry.id   AF-A0A140GJU3-F1
#
_cell.length_a   1.000
_cell.length_b   1.000
_cell.length_c   1.000
_cell.angle_alpha   90.00
_cell.angle_beta   90.00
_cell.angle_gamma   90.00
#
_symmetry.space_group_name_H-M   'P 1'
#
loop_
_entity.id
_entity.type
_entity.pdbx_description
1 polymer ?
#
loop_
_entity_poly.entity_id
_entity_poly.type
_entity_poly.pdbx_seq_one_letter_code
_entity_poly.pdbx_strand_id
1 'polypeptide(L)'
;GDDGISKPKFFYAHDLTSSTITGLNILNPPHQVVSINGASDLTIDSMTIDGDDNGGKNTDCFDIGSSDTVTISNAVCKNQDDCLA
;
A
#
# COMPACT_ATOMS: atom_id res chain seq x y z
N GLY A 1 -11.24 -10.95 1.64
CA GLY A 1 -12.55 -11.45 1.24
C GLY A 1 -12.47 -11.70 -0.24
N ASP A 2 -12.18 -12.94 -0.65
CA ASP A 2 -11.53 -13.18 -1.94
C ASP A 2 -12.16 -14.34 -2.74
N ASP A 3 -13.44 -14.63 -2.51
CA ASP A 3 -14.17 -15.73 -3.18
C ASP A 3 -14.50 -15.45 -4.68
N GLY A 4 -13.81 -14.49 -5.31
CA GLY A 4 -14.07 -14.00 -6.67
C GLY A 4 -12.89 -14.18 -7.62
N ILE A 5 -12.82 -13.34 -8.65
CA ILE A 5 -11.68 -13.33 -9.58
C ILE A 5 -10.37 -13.05 -8.82
N SER A 6 -9.30 -13.74 -9.20
CA SER A 6 -7.96 -13.45 -8.69
C SER A 6 -7.53 -12.06 -9.16
N LYS A 7 -7.21 -11.19 -8.21
CA LYS A 7 -6.73 -9.83 -8.48
C LYS A 7 -5.27 -9.71 -8.06
N PRO A 8 -4.40 -9.08 -8.87
CA PRO A 8 -3.00 -8.92 -8.50
C PRO A 8 -2.85 -7.85 -7.40
N LYS A 9 -1.88 -8.04 -6.49
CA LYS A 9 -1.38 -6.94 -5.64
C LYS A 9 -0.64 -5.91 -6.50
N PHE A 10 -0.63 -4.66 -6.07
CA PHE A 10 -0.12 -3.57 -6.92
C PHE A 10 1.40 -3.35 -6.81
N PHE A 11 1.94 -3.04 -5.63
CA PHE A 11 3.34 -2.65 -5.45
C PHE A 11 4.00 -3.36 -4.27
N TYR A 12 5.14 -4.02 -4.52
CA TYR A 12 5.94 -4.69 -3.49
C TYR A 12 7.15 -3.83 -3.10
N ALA A 13 7.09 -3.24 -1.91
CA ALA A 13 8.20 -2.58 -1.25
C ALA A 13 8.94 -3.60 -0.36
N HIS A 14 9.44 -4.67 -0.98
CA HIS A 14 10.07 -5.78 -0.27
C HIS A 14 11.59 -5.61 -0.18
N ASP A 15 12.16 -6.04 0.94
CA ASP A 15 13.62 -6.10 1.19
C ASP A 15 14.35 -4.75 0.99
N LEU A 16 13.64 -3.63 1.19
CA LEU A 16 14.21 -2.29 1.12
C LEU A 16 14.91 -1.93 2.42
N THR A 17 16.16 -1.48 2.35
CA THR A 17 16.95 -1.02 3.50
C THR A 17 17.34 0.44 3.32
N SER A 18 17.17 1.28 4.35
CA SER A 18 17.54 2.71 4.35
C SER A 18 17.12 3.42 3.07
N SER A 19 15.83 3.35 2.77
CA SER A 19 15.26 3.74 1.48
C SER A 19 14.14 4.76 1.64
N THR A 20 13.90 5.55 0.60
CA THR A 20 12.80 6.53 0.57
C THR A 20 11.98 6.37 -0.71
N ILE A 21 10.66 6.31 -0.56
CA ILE A 21 9.68 6.38 -1.64
C ILE A 21 8.88 7.67 -1.42
N THR A 22 8.80 8.55 -2.42
CA THR A 22 8.09 9.82 -2.25
C THR A 22 7.27 10.23 -3.47
N GLY A 23 6.10 10.84 -3.22
CA GLY A 23 5.32 11.54 -4.25
C GLY A 23 4.59 10.66 -5.27
N LEU A 24 4.46 9.35 -5.00
CA LEU A 24 3.73 8.46 -5.91
C LEU A 24 2.22 8.70 -5.81
N ASN A 25 1.54 8.68 -6.96
CA ASN A 25 0.09 8.77 -7.08
C ASN A 25 -0.45 7.51 -7.77
N ILE A 26 -1.23 6.71 -7.05
CA ILE A 26 -1.78 5.44 -7.50
C ILE A 26 -3.31 5.57 -7.63
N LEU A 27 -3.84 5.20 -8.78
CA LEU A 27 -5.28 5.30 -9.09
C LEU A 27 -5.88 3.91 -9.34
N ASN A 28 -7.06 3.68 -8.78
CA ASN A 28 -7.92 2.49 -8.99
C ASN A 28 -7.16 1.16 -8.86
N PRO A 29 -6.43 0.90 -7.75
CA PRO A 29 -5.74 -0.36 -7.55
C PRO A 29 -6.77 -1.50 -7.47
N PRO A 30 -6.49 -2.67 -8.09
CA PRO A 30 -7.47 -3.75 -8.18
C PRO A 30 -7.67 -4.49 -6.84
N HIS A 31 -6.71 -4.39 -5.93
CA HIS A 31 -6.62 -5.08 -4.63
C HIS A 31 -5.61 -4.33 -3.75
N GLN A 32 -4.99 -4.97 -2.76
CA GLN A 32 -4.01 -4.35 -1.86
C GLN A 32 -2.90 -3.63 -2.62
N VAL A 33 -2.56 -2.44 -2.11
CA VAL A 33 -1.82 -1.45 -2.87
C VAL A 33 -0.32 -1.55 -2.61
N VAL A 34 0.13 -1.25 -1.39
CA VAL A 34 1.55 -1.27 -1.04
C VAL A 34 1.80 -2.39 -0.03
N SER A 35 2.44 -3.47 -0.48
CA SER A 35 2.92 -4.51 0.42
C SER A 35 4.36 -4.20 0.84
N ILE A 36 4.55 -3.94 2.13
CA ILE A 36 5.85 -3.67 2.77
C ILE A 36 6.24 -4.94 3.53
N ASN A 37 7.36 -5.55 3.14
CA ASN A 37 7.81 -6.78 3.77
C ASN A 37 9.33 -6.88 3.81
N GLY A 38 9.91 -7.32 4.94
CA GLY A 38 11.37 -7.41 5.07
C GLY A 38 12.09 -6.06 5.01
N ALA A 39 11.36 -4.95 5.18
CA ALA A 39 11.93 -3.61 5.06
C ALA A 39 12.58 -3.17 6.38
N SER A 40 13.67 -2.41 6.28
CA SER A 40 14.33 -1.79 7.43
C SER A 40 14.65 -0.32 7.12
N ASP A 41 14.23 0.60 7.99
CA ASP A 41 14.48 2.04 7.80
C ASP A 41 13.91 2.55 6.46
N LEU A 42 12.65 2.22 6.20
CA LEU A 42 11.92 2.66 5.00
C LEU A 42 11.09 3.90 5.32
N THR A 43 11.28 4.97 4.55
CA THR A 43 10.40 6.15 4.58
C THR A 43 9.51 6.17 3.33
N ILE A 44 8.20 6.29 3.53
CA ILE A 44 7.23 6.59 2.48
C ILE A 44 6.62 7.95 2.80
N ASP A 45 6.79 8.91 1.89
CA ASP A 45 6.29 10.27 2.10
C ASP A 45 5.43 10.77 0.94
N SER A 46 4.33 11.46 1.25
CA SER A 46 3.50 12.16 0.25
C SER A 46 2.93 11.23 -0.84
N MET A 47 2.65 9.98 -0.49
CA MET A 47 2.02 9.02 -1.41
C MET A 47 0.49 9.21 -1.41
N THR A 48 -0.11 9.27 -2.59
CA THR A 48 -1.56 9.30 -2.75
C THR A 48 -2.05 7.99 -3.35
N ILE A 49 -3.06 7.40 -2.73
CA ILE A 49 -3.80 6.23 -3.21
C ILE A 49 -5.26 6.66 -3.33
N ASP A 50 -5.77 6.70 -4.56
CA ASP A 50 -7.15 7.06 -4.90
C ASP A 50 -7.85 5.85 -5.54
N GLY A 51 -8.63 5.12 -4.73
CA GLY A 51 -9.44 3.99 -5.16
C GLY A 51 -10.72 4.41 -5.89
N ASP A 52 -11.40 3.45 -6.51
CA ASP A 52 -12.67 3.70 -7.19
C ASP A 52 -13.90 3.46 -6.29
N ASP A 53 -15.04 4.04 -6.67
CA ASP A 53 -16.34 3.82 -6.03
C ASP A 53 -17.14 2.69 -6.70
N ASN A 54 -16.51 1.84 -7.51
CA ASN A 54 -17.17 0.82 -8.33
C ASN A 54 -17.25 -0.54 -7.62
N GLY A 55 -17.18 -0.55 -6.28
CA GLY A 55 -17.29 -1.76 -5.48
C GLY A 55 -15.97 -2.51 -5.28
N GLY A 56 -14.84 -1.81 -5.29
CA GLY A 56 -13.55 -2.34 -4.82
C GLY A 56 -13.66 -2.96 -3.42
N LYS A 57 -12.86 -4.02 -3.18
CA LYS A 57 -12.75 -4.72 -1.90
C LYS A 57 -11.31 -5.14 -1.68
N ASN A 58 -10.86 -5.13 -0.42
CA ASN A 58 -9.48 -5.49 -0.06
C ASN A 58 -8.46 -4.62 -0.78
N THR A 59 -8.72 -3.32 -0.82
CA THR A 59 -7.86 -2.29 -1.46
C THR A 59 -6.99 -1.61 -0.42
N ASP A 60 -6.44 -2.40 0.51
CA ASP A 60 -5.66 -1.97 1.66
C ASP A 60 -4.49 -1.10 1.19
N CYS A 61 -4.33 0.09 1.76
CA CYS A 61 -3.36 1.06 1.26
C CYS A 61 -1.93 0.62 1.56
N PHE A 62 -1.65 0.26 2.80
CA PHE A 62 -0.33 -0.18 3.27
C PHE A 62 -0.47 -1.44 4.12
N ASP A 63 0.01 -2.57 3.62
CA ASP A 63 0.14 -3.82 4.37
C ASP A 63 1.58 -3.96 4.86
N ILE A 64 1.81 -4.01 6.17
CA ILE A 64 3.16 -4.12 6.73
C ILE A 64 3.35 -5.47 7.42
N GLY A 65 4.35 -6.23 6.97
CA GLY A 65 4.79 -7.46 7.63
C GLY A 65 6.29 -7.53 7.77
N SER A 66 6.79 -8.26 8.77
CA SER A 66 8.21 -8.61 8.92
C SER A 66 9.19 -7.45 8.66
N SER A 67 8.86 -6.23 9.11
CA SER A 67 9.63 -5.02 8.84
C SER A 67 9.98 -4.31 10.14
N ASP A 68 11.07 -3.55 10.13
CA ASP A 68 11.54 -2.78 11.28
C ASP A 68 11.72 -1.30 10.89
N THR A 69 11.17 -0.39 11.67
CA THR A 69 11.26 1.06 11.42
C THR A 69 10.76 1.46 10.02
N VAL A 70 9.44 1.48 9.83
CA VAL A 70 8.78 2.04 8.65
C VAL A 70 8.11 3.35 9.03
N THR A 71 8.46 4.44 8.34
CA THR A 71 7.85 5.76 8.51
C THR A 71 6.97 6.06 7.32
N ILE A 72 5.67 6.26 7.54
CA ILE A 72 4.73 6.71 6.52
C ILE A 72 4.22 8.09 6.91
N SER A 73 4.46 9.09 6.06
CA SER A 73 4.08 10.48 6.32
C SER A 73 3.37 11.12 5.13
N ASN A 74 2.46 12.06 5.42
CA ASN A 74 1.73 12.85 4.42
C ASN A 74 0.98 12.00 3.37
N ALA A 75 0.67 10.75 3.69
CA ALA A 75 -0.04 9.86 2.79
C ALA A 75 -1.54 10.22 2.73
N VAL A 76 -2.11 10.11 1.54
CA VAL A 76 -3.56 10.21 1.31
C VAL A 76 -4.04 8.85 0.87
N CYS A 77 -4.94 8.25 1.64
CA CYS A 77 -5.55 6.96 1.34
C CYS A 77 -7.07 7.13 1.22
N LYS A 78 -7.58 6.92 0.01
CA LYS A 78 -9.01 6.80 -0.27
C LYS A 78 -9.24 5.40 -0.83
N ASN A 79 -9.70 4.47 -0.01
CA ASN A 79 -9.88 3.08 -0.39
C ASN A 79 -11.16 2.50 0.22
N GLN A 80 -11.33 1.17 0.14
CA GLN A 80 -12.53 0.47 0.59
C GLN A 80 -12.24 -0.52 1.73
N ASP A 81 -11.03 -0.47 2.30
CA ASP A 81 -10.55 -1.39 3.32
C ASP A 81 -9.53 -0.67 4.21
N ASP A 82 -8.61 -1.38 4.85
CA ASP A 82 -7.67 -0.77 5.79
C ASP A 82 -6.77 0.30 5.16
N CYS A 83 -6.67 1.44 5.83
CA CYS A 83 -5.68 2.48 5.48
C CYS A 83 -4.25 2.01 5.82
N LEU A 84 -4.12 1.21 6.89
CA LEU A 84 -2.88 0.61 7.34
C LEU A 84 -3.22 -0.69 8.08
N ALA A 85 -2.56 -1.79 7.71
CA ALA A 85 -2.70 -3.11 8.32
C ALA A 85 -1.34 -3.68 8.76
#